data_AF-F4H105-F1
#
_entry.id   AF-F4H105-F1
#
_cell.length_a   1.000
_cell.length_b   1.000
_cell.length_c   1.000
_cell.angle_alpha   90.00
_cell.angle_beta   90.00
_cell.angle_gamma   90.00
#
_symmetry.space_group_name_H-M   'P 1'
#
loop_
_entity.id
_entity.type
_entity.pdbx_description
1 polymer ?
#
loop_
_entity_poly.entity_id
_entity_poly.type
_entity_poly.pdbx_seq_one_letter_code
_entity_poly.pdbx_strand_id
1 'polypeptide(L)'
;MSSPTQQMCVVVSEIADGDGVALVQNLRRRGAPRVVVLTRRASRGELSVLLQGGLRGAVASTTAASVARQPAPAPAPPTLPELTAREISVLKLVADGRSNRLIGEELGLSALTVKSHLARISRKLGTGDRAELVAISFRGGVLD
;
A
#
# COMPACT_ATOMS: atom_id res chain seq x y z
N MET A 1 9.45 32.07 -8.98
CA MET A 1 8.96 31.22 -7.87
C MET A 1 8.66 29.85 -8.45
N SER A 2 9.61 28.91 -8.38
CA SER A 2 9.41 27.55 -8.90
C SER A 2 8.57 26.73 -7.92
N SER A 3 7.39 26.26 -8.34
CA SER A 3 6.59 25.33 -7.55
C SER A 3 7.42 24.09 -7.20
N PRO A 4 7.33 23.56 -5.97
CA PRO A 4 8.09 22.37 -5.58
C PRO A 4 7.64 21.20 -6.48
N THR A 5 8.62 20.59 -7.13
CA THR A 5 8.40 19.42 -8.01
C THR A 5 7.90 18.27 -7.13
N GLN A 6 6.58 18.07 -7.03
CA GLN A 6 6.03 16.96 -6.24
C GLN A 6 6.43 15.64 -6.92
N GLN A 7 7.36 14.93 -6.31
CA GLN A 7 7.70 13.57 -6.68
C GLN A 7 6.61 12.65 -6.11
N MET A 8 6.04 11.78 -6.95
CA MET A 8 5.00 10.84 -6.54
C MET A 8 5.43 9.41 -6.83
N CYS A 9 5.30 8.54 -5.84
CA CYS A 9 5.45 7.09 -6.02
C CYS A 9 4.06 6.46 -5.94
N VAL A 10 3.69 5.68 -6.96
CA VAL A 10 2.43 4.94 -7.00
C VAL A 10 2.74 3.46 -6.96
N VAL A 11 2.18 2.77 -5.97
CA VAL A 11 2.29 1.32 -5.83
C VAL A 11 0.93 0.72 -6.14
N VAL A 12 0.87 -0.11 -7.19
CA VAL A 12 -0.35 -0.79 -7.63
C VAL A 12 -0.05 -2.28 -7.77
N SER A 13 -0.84 -3.12 -7.13
CA SER A 13 -0.64 -4.57 -7.10
C SER A 13 -0.54 -5.16 -8.50
N GLU A 14 -1.44 -4.76 -9.39
CA GLU A 14 -1.51 -5.18 -10.79
C GLU A 14 -2.05 -4.02 -11.63
N ILE A 15 -1.59 -3.91 -12.88
CA ILE A 15 -2.14 -2.98 -13.86
C ILE A 15 -2.80 -3.84 -14.95
N ALA A 16 -4.13 -3.87 -14.93
CA ALA A 16 -4.91 -4.60 -15.92
C ALA A 16 -4.92 -3.86 -17.26
N ASP A 17 -5.30 -4.58 -18.33
CA ASP A 17 -5.38 -3.99 -19.65
C ASP A 17 -6.44 -2.86 -19.69
N GLY A 18 -6.01 -1.66 -20.07
CA GLY A 18 -6.78 -0.41 -20.08
C GLY A 18 -6.47 0.54 -18.92
N ASP A 19 -5.93 0.07 -17.80
CA ASP A 19 -5.80 0.86 -16.57
C ASP A 19 -4.67 1.90 -16.62
N GLY A 20 -3.60 1.62 -17.36
CA GLY A 20 -2.44 2.51 -17.45
C GLY A 20 -2.76 3.82 -18.15
N VAL A 21 -3.72 3.84 -19.08
CA VAL A 21 -4.20 5.09 -19.71
C VAL A 21 -4.85 5.97 -18.64
N ALA A 22 -5.76 5.41 -17.85
CA ALA A 22 -6.43 6.12 -16.77
C ALA A 22 -5.41 6.60 -15.71
N LEU A 23 -4.42 5.77 -15.39
CA LEU A 23 -3.35 6.13 -14.45
C LEU A 23 -2.55 7.34 -14.97
N VAL A 24 -2.07 7.31 -16.21
CA VAL A 24 -1.32 8.42 -16.83
C VAL A 24 -2.15 9.70 -16.85
N GLN A 25 -3.42 9.62 -17.26
CA GLN A 25 -4.29 10.81 -17.31
C GLN A 25 -4.49 11.42 -15.93
N ASN A 26 -4.71 10.60 -14.90
CA ASN A 26 -4.85 11.06 -13.53
C ASN A 26 -3.55 11.72 -13.00
N LEU A 27 -2.39 11.14 -13.31
CA LEU A 27 -1.09 11.69 -12.93
C LEU A 27 -0.82 13.05 -13.60
N ARG A 28 -1.16 13.19 -14.89
CA ARG A 28 -1.06 14.47 -15.61
C ARG A 28 -1.97 15.54 -15.03
N ARG A 29 -3.24 15.20 -14.73
CA ARG A 29 -4.19 16.14 -14.09
C ARG A 29 -3.68 16.66 -12.75
N ARG A 30 -2.89 15.85 -12.03
CA ARG A 30 -2.27 16.23 -10.76
C ARG A 30 -0.96 17.02 -10.91
N GLY A 31 -0.49 17.25 -12.13
CA GLY A 31 0.73 18.00 -12.39
C GLY A 31 1.97 17.33 -11.77
N ALA A 32 2.04 16.00 -11.78
CA ALA A 32 3.18 15.25 -11.24
C ALA A 32 4.21 14.95 -12.35
N PRO A 33 5.30 15.74 -12.49
CA PRO A 33 6.25 15.60 -13.59
C PRO A 33 7.27 14.47 -13.39
N ARG A 34 7.32 13.88 -12.19
CA ARG A 34 8.23 12.79 -11.81
C ARG A 34 7.47 11.73 -11.04
N VAL A 35 7.07 10.68 -11.76
CA VAL A 35 6.32 9.56 -11.19
C VAL A 35 7.09 8.26 -11.38
N VAL A 36 7.17 7.48 -10.31
CA VAL A 36 7.65 6.08 -10.32
C VAL A 36 6.44 5.19 -10.04
N VAL A 37 6.20 4.20 -10.90
CA VAL A 37 5.17 3.18 -10.69
C VAL A 37 5.83 1.85 -10.36
N LEU A 38 5.42 1.26 -9.24
CA LEU A 38 5.82 -0.07 -8.81
C LEU A 38 4.62 -1.00 -8.91
N THR A 39 4.77 -2.08 -9.66
CA THR A 39 3.70 -3.06 -9.83
C THR A 39 4.20 -4.49 -9.87
N ARG A 40 3.39 -5.44 -9.35
CA ARG A 40 3.73 -6.86 -9.38
C ARG A 40 3.57 -7.42 -10.78
N ARG A 41 2.55 -6.98 -11.53
CA ARG A 41 2.26 -7.43 -12.89
C ARG A 41 1.74 -6.29 -13.74
N ALA A 42 2.24 -6.20 -14.96
CA ALA A 42 1.74 -5.33 -16.01
C ALA A 42 1.94 -6.00 -17.36
N SER A 43 0.97 -5.87 -18.26
CA SER A 43 1.12 -6.36 -19.63
C SER A 43 2.11 -5.48 -20.41
N ARG A 44 2.65 -6.02 -21.51
CA ARG A 44 3.53 -5.24 -22.39
C ARG A 44 2.83 -4.02 -22.99
N GLY A 45 1.53 -4.12 -23.24
CA GLY A 45 0.70 -3.01 -23.71
C GLY A 45 0.63 -1.90 -22.66
N GLU A 46 0.34 -2.27 -21.42
CA GLU A 46 0.28 -1.33 -20.28
C GLU A 46 1.61 -0.62 -20.03
N LEU A 47 2.72 -1.37 -20.00
CA LEU A 47 4.04 -0.77 -19.85
C LEU A 47 4.35 0.24 -20.96
N SER A 48 3.92 -0.04 -22.19
CA SER A 48 4.11 0.86 -23.33
C SER A 48 3.32 2.15 -23.16
N VAL A 49 2.05 2.05 -22.74
CA VAL A 49 1.17 3.20 -22.46
C VAL A 49 1.75 4.08 -21.35
N LEU A 50 2.23 3.47 -20.26
CA LEU A 50 2.81 4.20 -19.14
C LEU A 50 4.05 4.99 -19.57
N LEU A 51 4.97 4.34 -20.29
CA LEU A 51 6.20 4.97 -20.78
C LEU A 51 5.90 6.13 -21.75
N GLN A 52 5.01 5.94 -22.72
CA GLN A 52 4.54 7.02 -23.60
C GLN A 52 3.80 8.12 -22.84
N GLY A 53 3.22 7.76 -21.70
CA GLY A 53 2.51 8.64 -20.78
C GLY A 53 3.38 9.70 -20.10
N GLY A 54 4.70 9.55 -20.13
CA GLY A 54 5.66 10.41 -19.44
C GLY A 54 6.21 9.81 -18.14
N LEU A 55 5.95 8.53 -17.87
CA LEU A 55 6.61 7.83 -16.77
C LEU A 55 8.11 7.71 -17.05
N ARG A 56 8.94 8.05 -16.05
CA ARG A 56 10.40 8.00 -16.20
C ARG A 56 11.00 6.63 -15.87
N GLY A 57 10.23 5.73 -15.28
CA GLY A 57 10.65 4.37 -14.99
C GLY A 57 9.51 3.54 -14.39
N ALA A 58 9.46 2.27 -14.76
CA ALA A 58 8.55 1.28 -14.21
C ALA A 58 9.39 0.08 -13.76
N VAL A 59 9.13 -0.42 -12.55
CA VAL A 59 9.67 -1.69 -12.08
C VAL A 59 8.51 -2.66 -12.03
N ALA A 60 8.42 -3.50 -13.05
CA ALA A 60 7.51 -4.64 -13.07
C ALA A 60 8.31 -5.88 -12.67
N SER A 61 7.87 -6.57 -11.61
CA SER A 61 8.45 -7.86 -11.26
C SER A 61 7.99 -8.91 -12.26
N THR A 62 8.73 -9.12 -13.35
CA THR A 62 8.59 -10.33 -14.16
C THR A 62 9.14 -11.50 -13.36
N THR A 63 8.33 -12.07 -12.47
CA THR A 63 8.62 -13.40 -11.93
C THR A 63 8.33 -14.46 -13.01
N ALA A 64 9.17 -14.48 -14.05
CA ALA A 64 9.49 -15.69 -14.82
C ALA A 64 10.79 -16.35 -14.32
N ALA A 65 11.43 -15.77 -13.30
CA ALA A 65 12.27 -16.52 -12.39
C ALA A 65 11.76 -16.22 -11.00
N SER A 66 11.09 -17.20 -10.39
CA SER A 66 11.19 -17.34 -8.95
C SER A 66 12.69 -17.32 -8.65
N VAL A 67 13.23 -16.21 -8.17
CA VAL A 67 14.29 -16.32 -7.18
C VAL A 67 13.62 -17.18 -6.14
N ALA A 68 13.99 -18.46 -6.11
CA ALA A 68 13.67 -19.29 -4.97
C ALA A 68 14.23 -18.49 -3.80
N ARG A 69 13.36 -17.75 -3.11
CA ARG A 69 13.63 -17.41 -1.73
C ARG A 69 13.78 -18.78 -1.12
N GLN A 70 15.02 -19.23 -0.99
CA GLN A 70 15.37 -20.15 0.04
C GLN A 70 14.71 -19.54 1.27
N PRO A 71 13.69 -20.19 1.86
CA PRO A 71 13.06 -19.64 3.03
C PRO A 71 14.20 -19.48 4.02
N ALA A 72 14.60 -18.22 4.29
CA ALA A 72 15.36 -17.95 5.48
C ALA A 72 14.54 -18.62 6.58
N PRO A 73 15.16 -19.46 7.45
CA PRO A 73 14.44 -20.11 8.52
C PRO A 73 13.60 -19.03 9.16
N ALA A 74 12.27 -19.18 9.07
CA ALA A 74 11.37 -18.13 9.50
C ALA A 74 11.82 -17.78 10.92
N PRO A 75 12.28 -16.54 11.18
CA PRO A 75 12.46 -16.15 12.57
C PRO A 75 11.11 -16.45 13.20
N ALA A 76 11.11 -17.20 14.31
CA ALA A 76 9.89 -17.54 15.03
C ALA A 76 8.99 -16.32 15.00
N PRO A 77 7.71 -16.45 14.56
CA PRO A 77 6.87 -15.30 14.26
C PRO A 77 7.04 -14.34 15.43
N PRO A 78 7.48 -13.08 15.19
CA PRO A 78 7.66 -12.15 16.28
C PRO A 78 6.35 -12.21 17.05
N THR A 79 6.42 -12.59 18.33
CA THR A 79 5.25 -12.66 19.21
C THR A 79 4.70 -11.25 19.25
N LEU A 80 3.77 -10.97 18.35
CA LEU A 80 3.13 -9.69 18.27
C LEU A 80 2.35 -9.55 19.59
N PRO A 81 2.43 -8.39 20.24
CA PRO A 81 1.61 -8.14 21.42
C PRO A 81 0.15 -8.39 21.06
N GLU A 82 -0.59 -9.03 21.96
CA GLU A 82 -1.98 -9.42 21.73
C GLU A 82 -2.81 -8.19 21.32
N LEU A 83 -3.23 -8.20 20.05
CA LEU A 83 -4.20 -7.28 19.52
C LEU A 83 -5.58 -7.80 19.86
N THR A 84 -6.43 -6.92 20.36
CA THR A 84 -7.83 -7.25 20.64
C THR A 84 -8.57 -7.52 19.33
N ALA A 85 -9.65 -8.30 19.38
CA ALA A 85 -10.51 -8.54 18.22
C ALA A 85 -10.94 -7.22 17.53
N ARG A 86 -11.21 -6.18 18.34
CA ARG A 86 -11.58 -4.86 17.81
C ARG A 86 -10.45 -4.14 17.10
N GLU A 87 -9.23 -4.24 17.61
CA GLU A 87 -8.04 -3.70 16.96
C GLU A 87 -7.76 -4.41 15.63
N ILE A 88 -7.97 -5.74 15.58
CA ILE A 88 -7.86 -6.53 14.35
C ILE A 88 -8.92 -6.09 13.32
N SER A 89 -10.18 -5.88 13.72
CA SER A 89 -11.22 -5.36 12.80
C SER A 89 -10.84 -4.01 12.20
N VAL A 90 -10.30 -3.10 13.02
CA VAL A 90 -9.81 -1.80 12.54
C VAL A 90 -8.64 -1.98 11.57
N LEU A 91 -7.69 -2.86 11.88
CA LEU A 91 -6.52 -3.16 11.05
C LEU A 91 -6.88 -3.72 9.67
N LYS A 92 -7.87 -4.62 9.59
CA LYS A 92 -8.35 -5.17 8.31
C LYS A 92 -8.83 -4.06 7.38
N LEU A 93 -9.71 -3.20 7.87
CA LEU A 93 -10.23 -2.09 7.07
C LEU A 93 -9.15 -1.04 6.73
N VAL A 94 -8.13 -0.90 7.57
CA VAL A 94 -6.96 -0.08 7.24
C VAL A 94 -6.17 -0.67 6.07
N ALA A 95 -5.95 -1.98 6.07
CA ALA A 95 -5.27 -2.70 5.00
C ALA A 95 -6.05 -2.62 3.67
N ASP A 96 -7.38 -2.59 3.74
CA ASP A 96 -8.27 -2.32 2.59
C ASP A 96 -8.25 -0.85 2.11
N GLY A 97 -7.40 -0.01 2.69
CA GLY A 97 -7.25 1.39 2.29
C GLY A 97 -8.37 2.32 2.77
N ARG A 98 -9.24 1.87 3.68
CA ARG A 98 -10.37 2.69 4.16
C ARG A 98 -9.90 3.87 5.00
N SER A 99 -10.54 5.03 4.81
CA SER A 99 -10.33 6.21 5.65
C SER A 99 -10.92 6.00 7.04
N ASN A 100 -10.44 6.75 8.04
CA ASN A 100 -10.96 6.63 9.42
C ASN A 100 -12.46 6.94 9.53
N ARG A 101 -13.01 7.74 8.62
CA ARG A 101 -14.46 8.01 8.54
C ARG A 101 -15.22 6.75 8.11
N LEU A 102 -14.79 6.13 7.01
CA LEU A 102 -15.41 4.90 6.48
C LEU A 102 -15.28 3.73 7.48
N ILE A 103 -14.11 3.59 8.11
CA ILE A 103 -13.90 2.60 9.19
C ILE A 103 -14.87 2.86 10.35
N GLY A 104 -15.07 4.14 10.71
CA GLY A 104 -16.01 4.53 11.74
C GLY A 104 -17.43 4.13 11.40
N GLU A 105 -17.89 4.44 10.19
CA GLU A 105 -19.22 4.07 9.69
C GLU A 105 -19.44 2.56 9.71
N GLU A 106 -18.47 1.79 9.22
CA GLU A 106 -18.55 0.33 9.11
C GLU A 106 -18.52 -0.38 10.48
N LEU A 107 -17.83 0.21 11.45
CA LEU A 107 -17.70 -0.35 12.79
C LEU A 107 -18.65 0.28 13.82
N GLY A 108 -19.44 1.29 13.46
CA GLY A 108 -20.28 2.03 14.42
C GLY A 108 -19.45 2.87 15.41
N LEU A 109 -18.35 3.47 14.97
CA LEU A 109 -17.44 4.30 15.75
C LEU A 109 -17.32 5.72 15.15
N SER A 110 -16.93 6.70 15.98
CA SER A 110 -16.50 7.98 15.45
C SER A 110 -15.12 7.86 14.79
N ALA A 111 -14.83 8.72 13.80
CA ALA A 111 -13.50 8.80 13.18
C ALA A 111 -12.38 9.12 14.20
N LEU A 112 -12.71 9.86 15.26
CA LEU A 112 -11.80 10.14 16.37
C LEU A 112 -11.51 8.87 17.18
N THR A 113 -12.54 8.07 17.47
CA THR A 113 -12.39 6.78 18.14
C THR A 113 -11.50 5.85 17.32
N VAL A 114 -11.66 5.81 16.00
CA VAL A 114 -10.78 5.05 15.10
C VAL A 114 -9.33 5.55 15.19
N LYS A 115 -9.08 6.86 15.18
CA LYS A 115 -7.72 7.41 15.42
C LYS A 115 -7.13 6.92 16.74
N SER A 116 -7.92 6.88 17.81
CA SER A 116 -7.50 6.39 19.11
C SER A 116 -7.17 4.89 19.11
N HIS A 117 -7.93 4.07 18.36
CA HIS A 117 -7.57 2.66 18.13
C HIS A 117 -6.24 2.55 17.38
N LEU A 118 -6.06 3.29 16.29
CA LEU A 118 -4.82 3.27 15.52
C LEU A 118 -3.61 3.70 16.35
N ALA A 119 -3.74 4.72 17.19
CA ALA A 119 -2.66 5.13 18.09
C ALA A 119 -2.28 4.03 19.11
N ARG A 120 -3.26 3.27 19.62
CA ARG A 120 -2.99 2.12 20.49
C ARG A 120 -2.29 1.00 19.75
N ILE A 121 -2.75 0.67 18.55
CA ILE A 121 -2.16 -0.35 17.69
C ILE A 121 -0.73 0.03 17.32
N SER A 122 -0.51 1.26 16.86
CA SER A 122 0.82 1.83 16.56
C SER A 122 1.80 1.68 17.73
N ARG A 123 1.36 1.99 18.96
CA ARG A 123 2.19 1.78 20.15
C ARG A 123 2.51 0.32 20.42
N LYS A 124 1.52 -0.57 20.27
CA LYS A 124 1.72 -2.02 20.42
C LYS A 124 2.71 -2.55 19.39
N LEU A 125 2.58 -2.12 18.14
CA LEU A 125 3.42 -2.58 17.03
C LEU A 125 4.74 -1.82 16.89
N GLY A 126 4.98 -0.80 17.73
CA GLY A 126 6.21 0.00 17.70
C GLY A 126 6.39 0.87 16.46
N THR A 127 5.31 1.21 15.74
CA THR A 127 5.37 2.01 14.52
C THR A 127 4.41 3.19 14.53
N GLY A 128 4.86 4.34 14.04
CA GLY A 128 4.02 5.51 13.77
C GLY A 128 3.53 5.60 12.33
N ASP A 129 4.01 4.72 11.44
CA ASP A 129 3.68 4.74 10.03
C ASP A 129 2.53 3.77 9.70
N ARG A 130 1.55 4.26 8.95
CA ARG A 130 0.36 3.48 8.63
C ARG A 130 0.67 2.31 7.70
N ALA A 131 1.59 2.48 6.74
CA ALA A 131 1.96 1.42 5.82
C ALA A 131 2.80 0.36 6.53
N GLU A 132 3.71 0.77 7.41
CA GLU A 132 4.49 -0.11 8.27
C GLU A 132 3.61 -0.91 9.24
N LEU A 133 2.57 -0.28 9.82
CA LEU A 133 1.57 -0.95 10.65
C LEU A 133 0.86 -2.10 9.91
N VAL A 134 0.48 -1.90 8.64
CA VAL A 134 -0.09 -2.96 7.80
C VAL A 134 0.95 -4.03 7.49
N ALA A 135 2.17 -3.63 7.11
CA ALA A 135 3.24 -4.56 6.76
C ALA A 135 3.66 -5.46 7.95
N ILE A 136 3.75 -4.91 9.16
CA ILE A 136 4.03 -5.68 10.39
C ILE A 136 2.91 -6.69 10.65
N SER A 137 1.65 -6.28 10.46
CA SER A 137 0.49 -7.13 10.72
C SER A 137 0.41 -8.34 9.77
N PHE A 138 0.78 -8.17 8.48
CA PHE A 138 0.92 -9.29 7.54
C PHE A 138 2.12 -10.19 7.90
N ARG A 139 3.28 -9.61 8.23
CA ARG A 139 4.48 -10.39 8.58
C ARG A 139 4.30 -11.23 9.84
N GLY A 140 3.50 -10.77 10.79
CA GLY A 140 3.18 -11.50 12.02
C GLY A 140 1.92 -12.36 11.96
N GLY A 141 1.29 -12.52 10.79
CA GLY A 141 0.14 -13.41 10.61
C GLY A 141 -1.16 -12.95 11.28
N VAL A 142 -1.30 -11.65 11.57
CA VAL A 142 -2.56 -11.06 12.08
C VAL A 142 -3.53 -10.75 10.93
N LEU A 143 -2.97 -10.44 9.76
CA LEU A 143 -3.68 -10.22 8.51
C LEU A 143 -3.21 -11.26 7.48
N ASP A 144 -4.14 -11.70 6.63
CA ASP A 144 -3.96 -12.70 5.58
C ASP A 144 -4.32 -12.11 4.20
#